data_AF-A0A2U9QI97-F1
#
_entry.id   AF-A0A2U9QI97-F1
#
_cell.length_a   1.000
_cell.length_b   1.000
_cell.length_c   1.000
_cell.angle_alpha   90.00
_cell.angle_beta   90.00
_cell.angle_gamma   90.00
#
_symmetry.space_group_name_H-M   'P 1'
#
loop_
_entity.id
_entity.type
_entity.pdbx_description
1 polymer ?
#
loop_
_entity_poly.entity_id
_entity_poly.type
_entity_poly.pdbx_seq_one_letter_code
_entity_poly.pdbx_strand_id
1 'polypeptide(L)' 'MKRDEFFRLLEEATEVRSDRGWYLVRLPGEGWRLYHLAPLEAHLLAEGEEALDRARALGLSGAPTPQMNRWRGAA' A
#
# COMPACT_ATOMS: atom_id res chain seq x y z
N MET A 1 -8.64 9.74 -0.14
CA MET A 1 -8.91 10.08 1.27
C MET A 1 -7.86 11.10 1.71
N LYS A 2 -8.23 12.12 2.48
CA LYS A 2 -7.22 13.09 2.94
C LYS A 2 -6.21 12.40 3.84
N ARG A 3 -4.97 12.89 3.84
CA ARG A 3 -3.89 12.32 4.65
C ARG A 3 -4.27 12.22 6.14
N ASP A 4 -4.89 13.25 6.69
CA ASP A 4 -5.34 13.25 8.09
C ASP A 4 -6.45 12.23 8.38
N GLU A 5 -7.38 12.04 7.45
CA GLU A 5 -8.44 11.02 7.58
C GLU A 5 -7.88 9.61 7.47
N PHE A 6 -6.89 9.42 6.62
CA PHE A 6 -6.17 8.16 6.53
C PHE A 6 -5.47 7.82 7.83
N PHE A 7 -4.78 8.78 8.44
CA PHE A 7 -4.13 8.55 9.73
C PHE A 7 -5.15 8.18 10.82
N ARG A 8 -6.34 8.78 10.82
CA ARG A 8 -7.42 8.36 11.73
C ARG A 8 -7.91 6.94 11.46
N LEU A 9 -8.09 6.58 10.18
CA LEU A 9 -8.46 5.22 9.80
C LEU A 9 -7.39 4.18 10.18
N LEU A 10 -6.11 4.58 10.19
CA LEU A 10 -5.02 3.74 10.72
C LEU A 10 -5.11 3.55 12.24
N GLU A 11 -5.69 4.49 12.99
CA GLU A 11 -5.92 4.35 14.43
C GLU A 11 -7.07 3.38 14.74
N GLU A 12 -8.09 3.31 13.88
CA GLU A 12 -9.20 2.36 13.99
C GLU A 12 -8.85 0.97 13.46
N ALA A 13 -7.76 0.86 12.72
CA ALA A 13 -7.29 -0.39 12.17
C ALA A 13 -6.83 -1.36 13.25
N THR A 14 -7.25 -2.61 13.09
CA THR A 14 -6.74 -3.71 13.91
C THR A 14 -5.32 -4.11 13.52
N GLU A 15 -4.90 -3.86 12.27
CA GLU A 15 -3.53 -4.14 11.84
C GLU A 15 -3.09 -3.17 10.75
N VAL A 16 -1.82 -2.74 10.73
CA VAL A 16 -1.27 -1.87 9.67
C VAL A 16 0.13 -2.36 9.27
N ARG A 17 0.43 -2.40 7.97
CA ARG A 17 1.77 -2.58 7.38
C ARG A 17 2.03 -1.44 6.44
N SER A 18 3.26 -1.00 6.28
CA SER A 18 3.59 0.00 5.27
C SER A 18 4.99 -0.17 4.71
N ASP A 19 5.19 0.22 3.45
CA ASP A 19 6.48 0.18 2.75
C ASP A 19 6.53 1.25 1.66
N ARG A 20 7.54 2.14 1.65
CA ARG A 20 7.77 3.17 0.61
C ARG A 20 6.52 3.97 0.17
N GLY A 21 5.62 4.24 1.11
CA GLY A 21 4.35 4.92 0.81
C GLY A 21 3.19 3.96 0.61
N TRP A 22 3.36 2.66 0.50
CA TRP A 22 2.28 1.68 0.54
C TRP A 22 1.91 1.36 1.98
N TYR A 23 0.66 1.02 2.25
CA TYR A 23 0.07 0.88 3.58
C TYR A 23 -1.04 -0.16 3.56
N LEU A 24 -0.79 -1.38 3.96
CA LEU A 24 -1.83 -2.35 4.25
C LEU A 24 -2.47 -2.11 5.61
N VAL A 25 -3.78 -2.26 5.74
CA VAL A 25 -4.57 -1.82 6.89
C VAL A 25 -5.71 -2.80 7.13
N ARG A 26 -5.60 -3.70 8.09
CA ARG A 26 -6.71 -4.56 8.51
C ARG A 26 -7.68 -3.82 9.40
N LEU A 27 -8.95 -3.87 9.04
CA LEU A 27 -10.04 -3.29 9.79
C LEU A 27 -10.87 -4.37 10.48
N PRO A 28 -11.31 -4.12 11.73
CA PRO A 28 -12.04 -5.10 12.52
C PRO A 28 -13.42 -5.35 11.89
N GLY A 29 -13.69 -6.60 11.50
CA GLY A 29 -14.94 -6.98 10.83
C GLY A 29 -14.99 -6.69 9.32
N GLU A 30 -14.04 -5.94 8.77
CA GLU A 30 -13.98 -5.58 7.34
C GLU A 30 -12.84 -6.26 6.57
N GLY A 31 -11.75 -6.71 7.22
CA GLY A 31 -10.64 -7.41 6.55
C GLY A 31 -9.46 -6.49 6.18
N TRP A 32 -8.48 -6.96 5.39
CA TRP A 32 -7.25 -6.19 5.08
C TRP A 32 -7.43 -5.15 3.97
N ARG A 33 -6.90 -3.95 4.12
CA ARG A 33 -7.06 -2.86 3.15
C ARG A 33 -5.76 -2.21 2.75
N LEU A 34 -5.33 -2.32 1.51
CA LEU A 34 -4.11 -1.68 1.06
C LEU A 34 -4.35 -0.23 0.66
N TYR A 35 -3.41 0.65 0.95
CA TYR A 35 -3.39 2.07 0.61
C TYR A 35 -2.01 2.48 0.10
N HIS A 36 -1.90 3.57 -0.66
CA HIS A 36 -0.66 4.23 -1.01
C HIS A 36 -0.78 5.72 -0.73
N LEU A 37 0.23 6.23 -0.04
CA LEU A 37 0.31 7.54 0.55
C LEU A 37 1.05 8.45 -0.42
N ALA A 38 0.30 9.36 -1.02
CA ALA A 38 0.81 10.50 -1.75
C ALA A 38 1.11 11.65 -0.76
N PRO A 39 1.82 12.72 -1.20
CA PRO A 39 2.25 13.81 -0.32
C PRO A 39 1.12 14.48 0.48
N LEU A 40 -0.10 14.50 -0.06
CA LEU A 40 -1.26 15.18 0.54
C LEU A 40 -2.45 14.26 0.80
N GLU A 41 -2.44 13.03 0.27
CA GLU A 41 -3.62 12.17 0.24
C GLU A 41 -3.21 10.71 0.36
N ALA A 42 -4.07 9.89 0.96
CA ALA A 42 -3.93 8.45 0.89
C ALA A 42 -4.96 7.88 -0.08
N HIS A 43 -4.48 7.01 -0.94
CA HIS A 43 -5.27 6.32 -1.94
C HIS A 43 -5.44 4.90 -1.48
N LEU A 44 -6.68 4.42 -1.36
CA LEU A 44 -6.95 3.00 -1.15
C LEU A 44 -6.64 2.23 -2.43
N LEU A 45 -6.18 1.01 -2.29
CA LEU A 45 -5.65 0.15 -3.35
C LEU A 45 -6.16 -1.29 -3.28
N ALA A 46 -6.55 -1.83 -2.12
CA ALA A 46 -7.17 -3.16 -2.00
C ALA A 46 -7.97 -3.30 -0.70
N GLU A 47 -8.90 -4.25 -0.56
CA GLU A 47 -9.67 -4.55 0.68
C GLU A 47 -9.92 -6.09 0.86
N GLY A 48 -10.08 -6.63 2.09
CA GLY A 48 -10.37 -8.03 2.47
C GLY A 48 -9.19 -8.94 2.93
N GLU A 49 -9.46 -10.17 3.45
CA GLU A 49 -8.51 -11.19 4.00
C GLU A 49 -7.28 -11.51 3.08
N GLU A 50 -7.36 -10.99 1.86
CA GLU A 50 -6.42 -10.96 0.76
C GLU A 50 -5.74 -9.58 0.59
N ALA A 51 -5.05 -8.96 1.55
CA ALA A 51 -4.40 -7.67 1.22
C ALA A 51 -2.90 -7.49 1.52
N LEU A 52 -2.22 -8.46 2.15
CA LEU A 52 -0.75 -8.54 2.08
C LEU A 52 -0.22 -9.74 1.31
N ASP A 53 -0.95 -10.84 1.26
CA ASP A 53 -0.67 -11.79 0.19
C ASP A 53 -1.05 -11.12 -1.12
N ARG A 54 -2.13 -10.34 -1.12
CA ARG A 54 -2.19 -9.17 -2.00
C ARG A 54 -1.42 -7.92 -1.52
N ALA A 55 -0.20 -8.03 -1.07
CA ALA A 55 0.77 -6.91 -1.09
C ALA A 55 2.15 -7.41 -1.51
N ARG A 56 2.40 -8.68 -1.25
CA ARG A 56 3.65 -9.37 -1.40
C ARG A 56 3.61 -10.30 -2.60
N ALA A 57 2.46 -10.92 -2.87
CA ALA A 57 2.10 -11.21 -4.26
C ALA A 57 1.90 -9.91 -5.05
N LEU A 58 1.54 -8.79 -4.40
CA LEU A 58 1.43 -7.52 -5.13
C LEU A 58 2.72 -6.71 -5.26
N GLY A 59 3.85 -7.13 -4.70
CA GLY A 59 5.06 -6.32 -4.82
C GLY A 59 4.81 -4.83 -4.55
N LEU A 60 4.03 -4.50 -3.52
CA LEU A 60 3.88 -3.11 -3.07
C LEU A 60 5.20 -2.58 -2.55
N SER A 61 6.09 -3.52 -2.22
CA SER A 61 7.51 -3.44 -2.48
C SER A 61 7.80 -3.33 -3.98
N GLY A 62 8.01 -2.13 -4.51
CA GLY A 62 8.37 -1.89 -5.91
C GLY A 62 9.53 -2.77 -6.42
N ALA A 63 9.21 -3.99 -6.87
CA ALA A 63 10.14 -4.87 -7.52
C ALA A 63 10.33 -4.33 -8.94
N PRO A 64 11.57 -4.06 -9.39
CA PRO A 64 11.80 -3.71 -10.77
C PRO A 64 11.31 -4.88 -11.62
N THR A 65 10.25 -4.67 -12.41
CA THR A 65 9.98 -5.59 -13.51
C THR A 65 11.25 -5.63 -14.37
N PRO A 66 11.66 -6.78 -14.94
CA PRO A 66 12.89 -6.91 -15.73
C PRO A 66 12.98 -5.95 -16.93
N GLN A 67 11.91 -5.21 -17.23
CA GLN A 67 11.88 -4.15 -18.24
C GLN A 67 12.56 -2.83 -17.80
N MET A 68 12.88 -2.65 -16.51
CA MET A 68 13.46 -1.40 -15.98
C MET A 68 15.00 -1.34 -16.02
N ASN A 69 15.67 -2.43 -16.43
CA ASN A 69 17.12 -2.45 -16.64
C ASN A 69 17.56 -1.95 -18.03
N ARG A 70 16.62 -1.59 -18.92
CA ARG A 70 16.96 -1.06 -20.26
C ARG A 70 17.37 0.43 -20.24
N TRP A 71 17.11 1.17 -19.15
CA TRP A 71 17.26 2.63 -19.13
C TRP A 71 18.43 3.17 -18.29
N ARG A 72 19.23 2.30 -17.64
CA ARG A 72 20.47 2.71 -16.92
C ARG A 72 21.76 2.39 -17.67
N GLY A 73 21.69 2.27 -18.99
CA GLY A 73 22.85 1.94 -19.84
C GLY A 73 23.11 2.88 -21.01
N ALA A 74 22.36 3.97 -21.18
CA ALA A 74 22.59 4.90 -22.28
C ALA A 74 22.08 6.31 -21.96
N ALA A 75 22.94 7.12 -21.36
CA ALA A 75 23.14 8.54 -21.66
C ALA A 75 24.23 9.09 -20.75
#